data_AF-A0A368FLT9-F1
#
_entry.id   AF-A0A368FLT9-F1
#
_cell.length_a   1.000
_cell.length_b   1.000
_cell.length_c   1.000
_cell.angle_alpha   90.00
_cell.angle_beta   90.00
_cell.angle_gamma   90.00
#
_symmetry.space_group_name_H-M   'P 1'
#
loop_
_entity.id
_entity.type
_entity.pdbx_description
1 polymer ?
#
loop_
_entity_poly.entity_id
_entity_poly.type
_entity_poly.pdbx_seq_one_letter_code
_entity_poly.pdbx_strand_id
1 'polypeptide(L)'
;MTLDKSATSTKKAEAPIQATMTFATAKKSPGTRNMISFWIFGLCNNFTFSMMLSAAQDILSKQQRTSQFNHNVTDVCIPEITHRICSPTSAGVVLLCNIVPALMVKLFCPFIMHRVPYGIRHLVICTLQVTSLLLTAFSNSVPTALLGVCVASLAGGLGETTFLGLAGHYSKNTIATWSSGTGMAGLIGAFSYAGMTDARLLALSPTRAMLVMLVMPAIFAFT
;
A
#
# COMPACT_ATOMS: atom_id res chain seq x y z
N MET A 1 -79.94 12.41 -8.40
CA MET A 1 -80.48 12.82 -7.09
C MET A 1 -79.43 12.46 -6.05
N THR A 2 -78.62 13.45 -5.70
CA THR A 2 -77.55 13.43 -4.69
C THR A 2 -78.12 13.85 -3.35
N LEU A 3 -77.89 13.07 -2.29
CA LEU A 3 -78.01 13.41 -0.86
C LEU A 3 -77.28 12.25 -0.12
N ASP A 4 -76.42 12.39 0.90
CA ASP A 4 -76.08 13.50 1.79
C ASP A 4 -74.92 13.04 2.71
N LYS A 5 -74.01 13.98 3.02
CA LYS A 5 -73.29 14.24 4.28
C LYS A 5 -72.28 13.27 4.95
N SER A 6 -71.09 13.87 5.16
CA SER A 6 -70.50 14.20 6.47
C SER A 6 -69.53 13.23 7.16
N ALA A 7 -68.25 13.57 7.03
CA ALA A 7 -67.24 13.78 8.08
C ALA A 7 -67.24 12.87 9.32
N THR A 8 -66.13 12.16 9.54
CA THR A 8 -65.52 12.08 10.88
C THR A 8 -64.00 11.86 10.79
N SER A 9 -63.29 12.80 11.41
CA SER A 9 -61.86 12.78 11.70
C SER A 9 -61.53 11.76 12.80
N THR A 10 -60.42 11.02 12.69
CA THR A 10 -59.88 10.30 13.86
C THR A 10 -58.36 10.19 13.83
N LYS A 11 -57.76 11.16 14.54
CA LYS A 11 -56.60 11.09 15.45
C LYS A 11 -55.48 10.07 15.21
N LYS A 12 -54.30 10.68 14.96
CA LYS A 12 -52.93 10.26 15.31
C LYS A 12 -52.83 9.53 16.66
N ALA A 13 -52.17 8.38 16.67
CA ALA A 13 -51.59 7.75 17.87
C ALA A 13 -50.18 7.22 17.53
N GLU A 14 -49.22 7.57 18.38
CA GLU A 14 -47.78 7.30 18.28
C GLU A 14 -47.40 6.10 19.19
N ALA A 15 -46.34 5.38 18.79
CA ALA A 15 -45.49 4.42 19.54
C ALA A 15 -45.94 2.94 19.70
N PRO A 16 -45.01 1.96 19.88
CA PRO A 16 -43.56 2.07 20.06
C PRO A 16 -42.68 1.26 19.08
N ILE A 17 -41.43 1.71 18.99
CA ILE A 17 -40.27 1.02 18.43
C ILE A 17 -40.00 -0.23 19.27
N GLN A 18 -40.31 -1.42 18.73
CA GLN A 18 -39.85 -2.70 19.28
C GLN A 18 -38.79 -3.26 18.33
N ALA A 19 -37.54 -2.96 18.66
CA ALA A 19 -36.35 -3.58 18.09
C ALA A 19 -36.34 -5.07 18.45
N THR A 20 -37.05 -5.89 17.68
CA THR A 20 -36.84 -7.33 17.70
C THR A 20 -35.56 -7.61 16.92
N MET A 21 -34.42 -7.66 17.62
CA MET A 21 -33.21 -8.31 17.13
C MET A 21 -33.50 -9.80 16.97
N THR A 22 -34.16 -10.15 15.88
CA THR A 22 -34.04 -11.50 15.34
C THR A 22 -32.59 -11.64 14.90
N PHE A 23 -31.81 -12.39 15.68
CA PHE A 23 -30.58 -13.01 15.20
C PHE A 23 -30.97 -13.99 14.09
N ALA A 24 -31.26 -13.42 12.91
CA ALA A 24 -31.29 -14.15 11.67
C ALA A 24 -29.89 -14.73 11.53
N THR A 25 -29.79 -16.04 11.74
CA THR A 25 -28.61 -16.86 11.47
C THR A 25 -27.98 -16.36 10.18
N ALA A 26 -26.83 -15.69 10.29
CA ALA A 26 -26.20 -15.02 9.18
C ALA A 26 -25.93 -16.05 8.08
N LYS A 27 -26.77 -16.00 7.04
CA LYS A 27 -26.61 -16.76 5.81
C LYS A 27 -25.21 -16.43 5.29
N LYS A 28 -24.28 -17.40 5.31
CA LYS A 28 -22.89 -17.22 4.88
C LYS A 28 -22.89 -16.69 3.44
N SER A 29 -22.77 -15.38 3.30
CA SER A 29 -22.85 -14.71 2.01
C SER A 29 -21.54 -14.95 1.26
N PRO A 30 -21.58 -15.46 0.01
CA PRO A 30 -20.39 -15.56 -0.83
C PRO A 30 -19.71 -14.19 -1.08
N GLY A 31 -20.37 -13.07 -0.75
CA GLY A 31 -19.80 -11.72 -0.84
C GLY A 31 -18.74 -11.41 0.23
N THR A 32 -18.92 -11.86 1.48
CA THR A 32 -18.02 -11.46 2.59
C THR A 32 -16.63 -12.08 2.44
N ARG A 33 -16.55 -13.34 1.98
CA ARG A 33 -15.26 -13.99 1.72
C ARG A 33 -14.47 -13.25 0.65
N ASN A 34 -15.12 -12.90 -0.45
CA ASN A 34 -14.48 -12.17 -1.53
C ASN A 34 -14.04 -10.78 -1.05
N MET A 35 -14.87 -10.07 -0.29
CA MET A 35 -14.49 -8.78 0.31
C MET A 35 -13.22 -8.89 1.15
N ILE A 36 -13.10 -9.91 2.01
CA ILE A 36 -11.89 -10.13 2.82
C ILE A 36 -10.68 -10.39 1.92
N SER A 37 -10.80 -11.25 0.90
CA SER A 37 -9.71 -11.51 -0.05
C SER A 37 -9.23 -10.24 -0.75
N PHE A 38 -10.16 -9.43 -1.26
CA PHE A 38 -9.81 -8.16 -1.92
C PHE A 38 -9.26 -7.10 -0.97
N TRP A 39 -9.66 -7.12 0.31
CA TRP A 39 -9.04 -6.30 1.35
C TRP A 39 -7.56 -6.65 1.51
N ILE A 40 -7.26 -7.95 1.66
CA ILE A 40 -5.89 -8.45 1.81
C ILE A 40 -5.09 -8.18 0.54
N PHE A 41 -5.67 -8.36 -0.65
CA PHE A 41 -5.00 -8.05 -1.90
C PHE A 41 -4.63 -6.56 -2.02
N GLY A 42 -5.54 -5.65 -1.62
CA GLY A 42 -5.23 -4.22 -1.58
C GLY A 42 -4.14 -3.88 -0.58
N LEU A 43 -4.17 -4.52 0.59
CA LEU A 43 -3.18 -4.33 1.65
C LEU A 43 -1.79 -4.82 1.22
N CYS A 44 -1.67 -6.09 0.85
CA CYS A 44 -0.39 -6.72 0.53
C CYS A 44 0.26 -6.13 -0.73
N ASN A 45 -0.53 -5.77 -1.75
CA ASN A 45 0.01 -5.17 -2.96
C ASN A 45 0.72 -3.83 -2.68
N ASN A 46 0.14 -3.01 -1.80
CA ASN A 46 0.63 -1.66 -1.52
C ASN A 46 1.54 -1.58 -0.28
N PHE A 47 1.63 -2.67 0.48
CA PHE A 47 2.44 -2.73 1.70
C PHE A 47 3.93 -2.45 1.42
N THR A 48 4.52 -3.19 0.48
CA THR A 48 5.94 -3.07 0.13
C THR A 48 6.28 -1.67 -0.37
N PHE A 49 5.40 -1.08 -1.17
CA PHE A 49 5.49 0.30 -1.63
C PHE A 49 5.52 1.31 -0.47
N SER A 50 4.57 1.21 0.46
CA SER A 50 4.48 2.16 1.58
C SER A 50 5.67 2.02 2.52
N MET A 51 6.12 0.80 2.76
CA MET A 51 7.28 0.50 3.60
C MET A 51 8.56 1.09 3.00
N MET A 52 8.76 0.97 1.68
CA MET A 52 9.91 1.58 0.99
C MET A 52 9.90 3.10 1.06
N LEU A 53 8.73 3.74 0.99
CA LEU A 53 8.61 5.19 1.17
C LEU A 53 8.99 5.62 2.59
N SER A 54 8.58 4.85 3.61
CA SER A 54 9.00 5.08 5.00
C SER A 54 10.50 4.85 5.19
N ALA A 55 11.08 3.86 4.50
CA ALA A 55 12.51 3.57 4.55
C ALA A 55 13.39 4.50 3.72
N ALA A 56 12.80 5.27 2.79
CA ALA A 56 13.54 6.07 1.82
C ALA A 56 14.48 7.09 2.50
N GLN A 57 14.03 7.73 3.57
CA GLN A 57 14.84 8.71 4.30
C GLN A 57 16.02 8.07 5.02
N ASP A 58 15.86 6.88 5.57
CA ASP A 58 16.94 6.13 6.23
C ASP A 58 17.98 5.61 5.25
N ILE A 59 17.55 5.20 4.04
CA ILE A 59 18.45 4.80 2.96
C ILE A 59 19.30 6.00 2.49
N LEU A 60 18.66 7.16 2.30
CA LEU A 60 19.34 8.39 1.88
C LEU A 60 20.29 8.94 2.97
N SER A 61 19.90 8.89 4.24
CA SER A 61 20.69 9.42 5.36
C SER A 61 21.96 8.60 5.64
N LYS A 62 21.88 7.26 5.53
CA LYS A 62 23.07 6.38 5.62
C LYS A 62 24.13 6.75 4.60
N GLN A 63 23.71 6.99 3.35
CA GLN A 63 24.64 7.33 2.27
C GLN A 63 25.20 8.75 2.40
N GLN A 64 24.39 9.73 2.86
CA GLN A 64 24.86 11.10 3.08
C GLN A 64 26.00 11.14 4.11
N ARG A 65 25.93 10.35 5.19
CA ARG A 65 27.07 10.19 6.12
C ARG A 65 28.32 9.64 5.45
N THR A 66 28.19 8.62 4.61
CA THR A 66 29.33 8.00 3.90
C THR A 66 30.00 8.99 2.95
N SER A 67 29.22 9.78 2.19
CA SER A 67 29.76 10.81 1.31
C SER A 67 30.40 11.97 2.10
N GLN A 68 29.83 12.33 3.25
CA GLN A 68 30.37 13.39 4.11
C GLN A 68 31.67 12.95 4.80
N PHE A 69 31.89 11.67 5.10
CA PHE A 69 33.16 11.18 5.63
C PHE A 69 34.33 11.28 4.63
N ASN A 70 34.02 11.22 3.32
CA ASN A 70 35.04 11.36 2.26
C ASN A 70 35.41 12.82 1.93
N HIS A 71 34.62 13.79 2.37
CA HIS A 71 34.98 15.21 2.33
C HIS A 71 35.36 15.61 3.76
N ASN A 72 36.64 15.86 4.03
CA ASN A 72 37.13 16.32 5.34
C ASN A 72 36.34 17.55 5.86
N VAL A 73 35.23 17.32 6.55
CA VAL A 73 34.46 18.36 7.23
C VAL A 73 34.64 18.09 8.72
N THR A 74 35.55 18.83 9.32
CA THR A 74 35.56 19.09 10.76
C THR A 74 34.18 19.58 11.18
N ASP A 75 33.54 18.89 12.12
CA ASP A 75 32.28 19.28 12.75
C ASP A 75 32.41 20.65 13.45
N VAL A 76 32.29 21.73 12.68
CA VAL A 76 32.26 23.12 13.18
C VAL A 76 30.91 23.70 12.79
N CYS A 77 30.16 24.21 13.77
CA CYS A 77 28.93 24.95 13.52
C CYS A 77 29.25 26.23 12.72
N ILE A 78 28.92 26.24 11.43
CA ILE A 78 29.13 27.41 10.57
C ILE A 78 27.97 28.40 10.82
N PRO A 79 28.25 29.64 11.26
CA PRO A 79 27.21 30.62 11.57
C PRO A 79 26.47 31.17 10.34
N GLU A 80 26.99 30.93 9.13
CA GLU A 80 26.39 31.39 7.88
C GLU A 80 26.55 30.35 6.76
N ILE A 81 25.42 29.87 6.21
CA ILE A 81 25.39 28.83 5.17
C ILE A 81 25.58 29.49 3.81
N THR A 82 26.84 29.71 3.40
CA THR A 82 27.15 30.33 2.09
C THR A 82 27.04 29.35 0.92
N HIS A 83 27.05 28.03 1.17
CA HIS A 83 26.91 27.01 0.13
C HIS A 83 26.15 25.79 0.66
N ARG A 84 25.00 25.44 0.05
CA ARG A 84 24.32 24.17 0.30
C ARG A 84 24.99 23.09 -0.52
N ILE A 85 25.54 22.07 0.14
CA ILE A 85 25.96 20.83 -0.53
C ILE A 85 24.67 20.08 -0.90
N CYS A 86 24.20 20.26 -2.13
CA CYS A 86 23.08 19.51 -2.66
C CYS A 86 23.53 18.08 -2.95
N SER A 87 23.06 17.12 -2.15
CA SER A 87 23.16 15.72 -2.51
C SER A 87 22.41 15.50 -3.83
N PRO A 88 23.01 14.85 -4.85
CA PRO A 88 22.37 14.63 -6.15
C PRO A 88 21.13 13.74 -6.05
N THR A 89 20.96 13.03 -4.93
CA THR A 89 19.82 12.16 -4.64
C THR A 89 18.96 12.75 -3.53
N SER A 90 17.89 13.41 -3.94
CA SER A 90 16.86 13.96 -3.05
C SER A 90 15.71 12.97 -2.83
N ALA A 91 14.89 13.18 -1.79
CA ALA A 91 13.66 12.41 -1.58
C ALA A 91 12.73 12.45 -2.80
N GLY A 92 12.78 13.53 -3.60
CA GLY A 92 12.04 13.66 -4.85
C GLY A 92 12.44 12.65 -5.92
N VAL A 93 13.72 12.29 -6.03
CA VAL A 93 14.18 11.26 -6.98
C VAL A 93 13.60 9.90 -6.61
N VAL A 94 13.55 9.56 -5.31
CA VAL A 94 12.91 8.31 -4.85
C VAL A 94 11.42 8.29 -5.20
N LEU A 95 10.71 9.40 -5.01
CA LEU A 95 9.29 9.52 -5.36
C LEU A 95 9.05 9.40 -6.88
N LEU A 96 9.92 9.98 -7.70
CA LEU A 96 9.85 9.86 -9.16
C LEU A 96 10.13 8.44 -9.63
N CYS A 97 11.20 7.82 -9.14
CA CYS A 97 11.50 6.41 -9.35
C CYS A 97 10.36 5.50 -8.93
N ASN A 98 9.53 5.95 -8.00
CA ASN A 98 8.41 5.18 -7.50
C ASN A 98 7.12 5.34 -8.34
N ILE A 99 6.83 6.54 -8.87
CA ILE A 99 5.60 6.79 -9.63
C ILE A 99 5.77 6.43 -11.10
N VAL A 100 6.91 6.76 -11.70
CA VAL A 100 7.12 6.62 -13.16
C VAL A 100 6.98 5.16 -13.64
N PRO A 101 7.58 4.15 -12.99
CA PRO A 101 7.47 2.77 -13.45
C PRO A 101 6.03 2.23 -13.33
N ALA A 102 5.33 2.58 -12.26
CA ALA A 102 3.93 2.20 -12.07
C ALA A 102 3.02 2.81 -13.16
N LEU A 103 3.27 4.07 -13.53
CA LEU A 103 2.54 4.72 -14.64
C LEU A 103 2.83 4.04 -15.98
N MET A 104 4.09 3.70 -16.28
CA MET A 104 4.43 2.98 -17.51
C MET A 104 3.66 1.66 -17.59
N VAL A 105 3.66 0.87 -16.52
CA VAL A 105 2.88 -0.39 -16.47
C VAL A 105 1.40 -0.16 -16.72
N LYS A 106 0.81 0.87 -16.10
CA LYS A 106 -0.61 1.20 -16.29
C LYS A 106 -0.93 1.57 -17.74
N LEU A 107 -0.01 2.21 -18.46
CA LEU A 107 -0.15 2.50 -19.89
C LEU A 107 -0.04 1.23 -20.75
N PHE A 108 0.79 0.26 -20.34
CA PHE A 108 0.93 -1.03 -21.04
C PHE A 108 -0.15 -2.07 -20.67
N CYS A 109 -0.89 -1.84 -19.59
CA CYS A 109 -1.99 -2.66 -19.11
C CYS A 109 -2.96 -3.16 -20.20
N PRO A 110 -3.54 -2.30 -21.08
CA PRO A 110 -4.50 -2.74 -22.09
C PRO A 110 -3.93 -3.77 -23.08
N PHE A 111 -2.62 -3.76 -23.34
CA PHE A 111 -1.98 -4.69 -24.28
C PHE A 111 -1.71 -6.06 -23.66
N ILE A 112 -1.43 -6.11 -22.35
CA ILE A 112 -1.02 -7.32 -21.63
C ILE A 112 -2.22 -8.02 -20.99
N MET A 113 -3.30 -7.28 -20.68
CA MET A 113 -4.43 -7.76 -19.88
C MET A 113 -5.25 -8.88 -20.55
N HIS A 114 -5.22 -9.01 -21.87
CA HIS A 114 -5.97 -10.07 -22.57
C HIS A 114 -5.19 -11.40 -22.71
N ARG A 115 -3.85 -11.39 -22.57
CA ARG A 115 -3.01 -12.55 -22.97
C ARG A 115 -2.52 -13.44 -21.81
N VAL A 116 -2.70 -13.03 -20.55
CA VAL A 116 -2.09 -13.70 -19.39
C VAL A 116 -3.17 -14.07 -18.36
N PRO A 117 -3.21 -15.31 -17.84
CA PRO A 117 -4.16 -15.69 -16.80
C PRO A 117 -3.82 -15.04 -15.45
N TYR A 118 -4.85 -14.78 -14.63
CA TYR A 118 -4.71 -14.08 -13.33
C TYR A 118 -3.73 -14.75 -12.36
N GLY A 119 -3.67 -16.09 -12.32
CA GLY A 119 -2.75 -16.82 -11.44
C GLY A 119 -1.27 -16.56 -11.76
N ILE A 120 -0.91 -16.52 -13.04
CA ILE A 120 0.48 -16.22 -13.45
C ILE A 120 0.83 -14.77 -13.11
N ARG A 121 -0.10 -13.84 -13.31
CA ARG A 121 0.11 -12.43 -12.94
C ARG A 121 0.41 -12.29 -11.44
N HIS A 122 -0.39 -12.95 -10.60
CA HIS A 122 -0.20 -12.93 -9.14
C HIS A 122 1.20 -13.43 -8.75
N LEU A 123 1.63 -14.57 -9.30
CA LEU A 123 2.97 -15.11 -9.04
C LEU A 123 4.09 -14.17 -9.51
N VAL A 124 3.94 -13.54 -10.68
CA VAL A 124 4.90 -12.54 -11.17
C VAL A 124 4.96 -11.33 -10.24
N ILE A 125 3.82 -10.85 -9.73
CA ILE A 125 3.78 -9.72 -8.78
C ILE A 125 4.50 -10.10 -7.48
N CYS A 126 4.19 -11.27 -6.90
CA CYS A 126 4.83 -11.74 -5.66
C CYS A 126 6.35 -11.89 -5.82
N THR A 127 6.81 -12.50 -6.92
CA THR A 127 8.24 -12.70 -7.18
C THR A 127 8.97 -11.39 -7.41
N LEU A 128 8.37 -10.42 -8.13
CA LEU A 128 8.92 -9.07 -8.28
C LEU A 128 8.98 -8.34 -6.93
N GLN A 129 7.97 -8.49 -6.08
CA GLN A 129 7.95 -7.89 -4.73
C GLN A 129 9.08 -8.44 -3.86
N VAL A 130 9.27 -9.77 -3.81
CA VAL A 130 10.39 -10.41 -3.11
C VAL A 130 11.72 -9.92 -3.67
N THR A 131 11.87 -9.89 -5.00
CA THR A 131 13.08 -9.43 -5.67
C THR A 131 13.42 -7.98 -5.32
N SER A 132 12.41 -7.10 -5.28
CA SER A 132 12.63 -5.69 -4.91
C SER A 132 13.13 -5.51 -3.48
N LEU A 133 12.54 -6.22 -2.51
CA LEU A 133 12.95 -6.17 -1.11
C LEU A 133 14.37 -6.72 -0.93
N LEU A 134 14.72 -7.82 -1.60
CA LEU A 134 16.07 -8.36 -1.57
C LEU A 134 17.09 -7.40 -2.21
N LEU A 135 16.75 -6.83 -3.37
CA LEU A 135 17.63 -5.89 -4.08
C LEU A 135 17.90 -4.63 -3.25
N THR A 136 16.87 -4.09 -2.60
CA THR A 136 17.02 -2.94 -1.70
C THR A 136 17.73 -3.31 -0.40
N ALA A 137 17.47 -4.49 0.18
CA ALA A 137 18.13 -4.92 1.42
C ALA A 137 19.64 -5.10 1.26
N PHE A 138 20.09 -5.72 0.15
CA PHE A 138 21.51 -5.96 -0.13
C PHE A 138 22.20 -4.83 -0.91
N SER A 139 21.52 -3.70 -1.11
CA SER A 139 22.07 -2.58 -1.86
C SER A 139 23.25 -1.94 -1.12
N ASN A 140 24.41 -1.90 -1.77
CA ASN A 140 25.60 -1.17 -1.29
C ASN A 140 25.71 0.23 -1.91
N SER A 141 24.87 0.54 -2.91
CA SER A 141 24.87 1.81 -3.62
C SER A 141 23.45 2.34 -3.81
N VAL A 142 23.29 3.67 -3.83
CA VAL A 142 21.98 4.32 -4.04
C VAL A 142 21.34 3.94 -5.38
N PRO A 143 22.04 3.89 -6.52
CA PRO A 143 21.43 3.43 -7.76
C PRO A 143 20.85 2.01 -7.65
N THR A 144 21.55 1.09 -6.99
CA THR A 144 21.04 -0.28 -6.75
C THR A 144 19.80 -0.27 -5.84
N ALA A 145 19.80 0.56 -4.79
CA ALA A 145 18.64 0.72 -3.91
C ALA A 145 17.42 1.27 -4.67
N LEU A 146 17.64 2.28 -5.52
CA LEU A 146 16.62 2.90 -6.38
C LEU A 146 16.09 1.93 -7.42
N LEU A 147 16.94 1.06 -7.98
CA LEU A 147 16.48 -0.01 -8.86
C LEU A 147 15.52 -0.96 -8.13
N GLY A 148 15.80 -1.31 -6.88
CA GLY A 148 14.86 -2.07 -6.04
C GLY A 148 13.52 -1.35 -5.87
N VAL A 149 13.54 -0.05 -5.60
CA VAL A 149 12.32 0.78 -5.52
C VAL A 149 11.55 0.75 -6.85
N CYS A 150 12.22 0.95 -7.99
CA CYS A 150 11.59 0.87 -9.31
C CYS A 150 10.93 -0.49 -9.56
N VAL A 151 11.58 -1.59 -9.20
CA VAL A 151 11.04 -2.95 -9.33
C VAL A 151 9.81 -3.14 -8.43
N ALA A 152 9.83 -2.62 -7.21
CA ALA A 152 8.66 -2.64 -6.32
C ALA A 152 7.48 -1.86 -6.92
N SER A 153 7.74 -0.71 -7.55
CA SER A 153 6.72 0.10 -8.20
C SER A 153 6.12 -0.57 -9.43
N LEU A 154 6.95 -1.27 -10.23
CA LEU A 154 6.47 -2.11 -11.32
C LEU A 154 5.55 -3.22 -10.79
N ALA A 155 5.96 -3.90 -9.71
CA ALA A 155 5.16 -4.94 -9.07
C ALA A 155 3.82 -4.39 -8.57
N GLY A 156 3.84 -3.26 -7.84
CA GLY A 156 2.65 -2.60 -7.31
C GLY A 156 1.69 -2.14 -8.42
N GLY A 157 2.21 -1.55 -9.49
CA GLY A 157 1.40 -1.15 -10.65
C GLY A 157 0.78 -2.33 -11.41
N LEU A 158 1.54 -3.42 -11.59
CA LEU A 158 1.03 -4.66 -12.18
C LEU A 158 -0.05 -5.31 -11.31
N GLY A 159 0.11 -5.26 -9.99
CA GLY A 159 -0.89 -5.77 -9.06
C GLY A 159 -2.14 -4.93 -9.01
N GLU A 160 -2.03 -3.60 -8.91
CA GLU A 160 -3.20 -2.71 -8.95
C GLU A 160 -4.06 -2.96 -10.19
N THR A 161 -3.44 -3.00 -11.37
CA THR A 161 -4.17 -3.27 -12.62
C THR A 161 -4.80 -4.66 -12.64
N THR A 162 -4.11 -5.67 -12.13
CA THR A 162 -4.60 -7.05 -12.09
C THR A 162 -5.77 -7.24 -11.12
N PHE A 163 -5.63 -6.80 -9.86
CA PHE A 163 -6.66 -6.97 -8.83
C PHE A 163 -7.85 -6.04 -9.06
N LEU A 164 -7.63 -4.81 -9.53
CA LEU A 164 -8.74 -3.91 -9.82
C LEU A 164 -9.52 -4.38 -11.06
N GLY A 165 -8.84 -4.91 -12.07
CA GLY A 165 -9.48 -5.61 -13.20
C GLY A 165 -10.32 -6.81 -12.74
N LEU A 166 -9.81 -7.60 -11.79
CA LEU A 166 -10.55 -8.70 -11.20
C LEU A 166 -11.73 -8.22 -10.33
N ALA A 167 -11.56 -7.14 -9.56
CA ALA A 167 -12.58 -6.56 -8.69
C ALA A 167 -13.79 -6.06 -9.49
N GLY A 168 -13.57 -5.60 -10.73
CA GLY A 168 -14.63 -5.20 -11.65
C GLY A 168 -15.61 -6.32 -12.04
N HIS A 169 -15.21 -7.58 -11.89
CA HIS A 169 -16.10 -8.74 -12.10
C HIS A 169 -16.94 -9.11 -10.87
N TYR A 170 -16.65 -8.52 -9.70
CA TYR A 170 -17.36 -8.77 -8.45
C TYR A 170 -18.24 -7.57 -8.06
N SER A 171 -18.95 -7.68 -6.94
CA SER A 171 -19.85 -6.63 -6.46
C SER A 171 -19.10 -5.32 -6.16
N LYS A 172 -19.81 -4.18 -6.26
CA LYS A 172 -19.26 -2.83 -6.00
C LYS A 172 -18.55 -2.70 -4.64
N ASN A 173 -19.02 -3.44 -3.63
CA ASN A 173 -18.42 -3.45 -2.29
C ASN A 173 -16.96 -3.94 -2.32
N THR A 174 -16.61 -4.82 -3.26
CA THR A 174 -15.28 -5.39 -3.42
C THR A 174 -14.23 -4.33 -3.76
N ILE A 175 -14.57 -3.38 -4.63
CA ILE A 175 -13.68 -2.27 -5.02
C ILE A 175 -13.47 -1.31 -3.84
N ALA A 176 -14.55 -1.01 -3.11
CA ALA A 176 -14.47 -0.18 -1.90
C ALA A 176 -13.59 -0.85 -0.82
N THR A 177 -13.74 -2.17 -0.64
CA THR A 177 -12.93 -2.94 0.30
C THR A 177 -11.45 -3.02 -0.13
N TRP A 178 -11.17 -3.21 -1.42
CA TRP A 178 -9.80 -3.12 -1.95
C TRP A 178 -9.17 -1.75 -1.67
N SER A 179 -9.90 -0.67 -1.96
CA SER A 179 -9.45 0.69 -1.69
C SER A 179 -9.17 0.93 -0.20
N SER A 180 -10.02 0.38 0.69
CA SER A 180 -9.81 0.44 2.13
C SER A 180 -8.53 -0.30 2.56
N GLY A 181 -8.26 -1.48 1.99
CA GLY A 181 -7.03 -2.24 2.24
C GLY A 181 -5.78 -1.47 1.81
N THR A 182 -5.80 -0.84 0.64
CA THR A 182 -4.72 0.02 0.14
C THR A 182 -4.43 1.20 1.08
N GLY A 183 -5.47 1.87 1.59
CA GLY A 183 -5.30 2.96 2.56
C GLY A 183 -4.64 2.48 3.86
N MET A 184 -5.07 1.31 4.36
CA MET A 184 -4.50 0.71 5.56
C MET A 184 -3.05 0.24 5.37
N ALA A 185 -2.66 -0.20 4.16
CA ALA A 185 -1.28 -0.55 3.84
C ALA A 185 -0.30 0.60 4.15
N GLY A 186 -0.73 1.84 3.91
CA GLY A 186 -0.01 3.06 4.24
C GLY A 186 0.35 3.14 5.73
N LEU A 187 -0.68 2.99 6.57
CA LEU A 187 -0.55 3.05 8.02
C LEU A 187 0.29 1.88 8.52
N ILE A 188 -0.07 0.64 8.18
CA ILE A 188 0.62 -0.55 8.67
C ILE A 188 2.08 -0.54 8.20
N GLY A 189 2.37 -0.16 6.96
CA GLY A 189 3.73 -0.05 6.43
C GLY A 189 4.57 0.94 7.23
N ALA A 190 4.06 2.15 7.45
CA ALA A 190 4.76 3.18 8.20
C ALA A 190 4.93 2.82 9.68
N PHE A 191 3.86 2.38 10.35
CA PHE A 191 3.90 2.00 11.76
C PHE A 191 4.82 0.80 12.00
N SER A 192 4.77 -0.20 11.11
CA SER A 192 5.60 -1.39 11.29
C SER A 192 7.07 -1.08 11.01
N TYR A 193 7.37 -0.25 10.00
CA TYR A 193 8.73 0.23 9.76
C TYR A 193 9.25 1.03 10.95
N ALA A 194 8.50 2.05 11.40
CA ALA A 194 8.85 2.89 12.55
C ALA A 194 9.03 2.06 13.83
N GLY A 195 8.13 1.12 14.11
CA GLY A 195 8.24 0.26 15.29
C GLY A 195 9.49 -0.62 15.29
N MET A 196 9.99 -1.02 14.12
CA MET A 196 11.23 -1.79 14.00
C MET A 196 12.49 -0.92 14.06
N THR A 197 12.45 0.29 13.49
CA THR A 197 13.62 1.17 13.41
C THR A 197 13.79 2.09 14.62
N ASP A 198 12.75 2.29 15.43
CA ASP A 198 12.84 3.11 16.64
C ASP A 198 13.81 2.49 17.66
N ALA A 199 14.68 3.36 18.21
CA ALA A 199 15.73 3.00 19.14
C ALA A 199 15.20 2.48 20.50
N ARG A 200 13.95 2.79 20.87
CA ARG A 200 13.32 2.34 22.12
C ARG A 200 12.57 1.01 22.02
N LEU A 201 12.34 0.50 20.81
CA LEU A 201 11.58 -0.73 20.57
C LEU A 201 12.49 -1.88 20.14
N LEU A 202 13.07 -1.79 18.95
CA LEU A 202 13.81 -2.91 18.33
C LEU A 202 15.18 -2.53 17.79
N ALA A 203 15.46 -1.23 17.58
CA ALA A 203 16.75 -0.70 17.10
C ALA A 203 17.33 -1.48 15.90
N LEU A 204 16.47 -2.00 15.01
CA LEU A 204 16.89 -2.82 13.88
C LEU A 204 17.43 -1.94 12.75
N SER A 205 18.53 -2.36 12.15
CA SER A 205 19.02 -1.74 10.91
C SER A 205 17.96 -1.87 9.81
N PRO A 206 17.74 -0.84 8.96
CA PRO A 206 16.82 -0.86 7.83
C PRO A 206 16.91 -2.12 6.94
N THR A 207 18.11 -2.68 6.77
CA THR A 207 18.33 -3.93 6.04
C THR A 207 17.65 -5.13 6.70
N ARG A 208 17.73 -5.23 8.03
CA ARG A 208 17.08 -6.32 8.79
C ARG A 208 15.58 -6.14 8.81
N ALA A 209 15.09 -4.90 8.92
CA ALA A 209 13.67 -4.58 8.80
C ALA A 209 13.08 -5.01 7.44
N MET A 210 13.79 -4.74 6.34
CA MET A 210 13.42 -5.21 4.99
C MET A 210 13.33 -6.73 4.89
N LEU A 211 14.26 -7.46 5.49
CA LEU A 211 14.27 -8.93 5.50
C LEU A 211 13.14 -9.53 6.34
N VAL A 212 12.83 -8.94 7.50
CA VAL A 212 11.71 -9.39 8.34
C VAL A 212 10.37 -9.16 7.63
N MET A 213 10.27 -8.08 6.86
CA MET A 213 9.06 -7.75 6.10
C MET A 213 8.80 -8.61 4.88
N LEU A 214 9.74 -9.50 4.52
CA LEU A 214 9.55 -10.52 3.47
C LEU A 214 8.40 -11.49 3.79
N VAL A 215 7.98 -11.56 5.06
CA VAL A 215 6.79 -12.31 5.49
C VAL A 215 5.52 -11.82 4.78
N MET A 216 5.40 -10.54 4.45
CA MET A 216 4.20 -9.99 3.79
C MET A 216 4.03 -10.48 2.35
N PRO A 217 5.05 -10.40 1.47
CA PRO A 217 5.01 -11.06 0.16
C PRO A 217 4.76 -12.57 0.22
N ALA A 218 5.27 -13.24 1.26
CA ALA A 218 5.01 -14.67 1.46
C ALA A 218 3.52 -14.93 1.76
N ILE A 219 2.93 -14.19 2.70
CA ILE A 219 1.49 -14.24 2.98
C ILE A 219 0.68 -13.96 1.70
N PHE A 220 1.12 -12.97 0.92
CA PHE A 220 0.47 -12.60 -0.32
C PHE A 220 0.50 -13.71 -1.38
N ALA A 221 1.59 -14.48 -1.45
CA ALA A 221 1.70 -15.61 -2.36
C ALA A 221 0.80 -16.80 -1.97
N PHE A 222 0.46 -16.93 -0.69
CA PHE A 222 -0.41 -18.00 -0.17
C PHE A 222 -1.90 -17.61 -0.07
N THR A 223 -2.25 -16.36 -0.34
CA THR A 223 -3.64 -15.84 -0.34
C THR A 223 -4.27 -15.95 -1.72
#